data_AF-A0A349JPI8-F1
#
_entry.id   AF-A0A349JPI8-F1
#
_cell.length_a   1.000
_cell.length_b   1.000
_cell.length_c   1.000
_cell.angle_alpha   90.00
_cell.angle_beta   90.00
_cell.angle_gamma   90.00
#
_symmetry.space_group_name_H-M   'P 1'
#
loop_
_entity.id
_entity.type
_entity.pdbx_description
1 polymer ?
#
loop_
_entity_poly.entity_id
_entity_poly.type
_entity_poly.pdbx_seq_one_letter_code
_entity_poly.pdbx_strand_id
1 'polypeptide(L)'
;MIPNKIPPRKALNKAFLKVKPNRDEIEKFKDNLIRLFDDINESESEEFHKNLVSDFFKNTYYSPHHFINTKGRNDLVIHNGKDAKSSVGVILEAKKPTNNAEMLKVDNLNTKALQELLLYFLRDRISGKNLEIKYL
;
A
#
# COMPACT_ATOMS: atom_id res chain seq x y z
N MET A 1 -21.48 -17.47 7.30
CA MET A 1 -20.76 -16.24 7.71
C MET A 1 -19.29 -16.58 7.83
N ILE A 2 -18.39 -15.85 7.17
CA ILE A 2 -16.94 -16.05 7.35
C ILE A 2 -16.56 -15.38 8.68
N PRO A 3 -16.00 -16.10 9.68
CA PRO A 3 -15.92 -15.62 11.08
C PRO A 3 -15.13 -14.33 11.36
N ASN A 4 -14.39 -13.76 10.41
CA ASN A 4 -13.39 -12.71 10.69
C ASN A 4 -13.51 -11.43 9.83
N LYS A 5 -14.66 -11.17 9.19
CA LYS A 5 -14.87 -9.91 8.45
C LYS A 5 -15.34 -8.79 9.39
N ILE A 6 -14.49 -7.78 9.60
CA ILE A 6 -14.86 -6.55 10.28
C ILE A 6 -15.28 -5.48 9.24
N PRO A 7 -16.34 -4.69 9.49
CA PRO A 7 -16.70 -3.58 8.62
C PRO A 7 -15.66 -2.45 8.72
N PRO A 8 -15.45 -1.64 7.66
CA PRO A 8 -14.47 -0.56 7.67
C PRO A 8 -14.60 0.41 8.86
N ARG A 9 -15.84 0.73 9.26
CA ARG A 9 -16.13 1.59 10.42
C ARG A 9 -15.59 1.03 11.74
N LYS A 10 -15.44 -0.29 11.87
CA LYS A 10 -14.83 -0.95 13.05
C LYS A 10 -13.32 -1.12 12.89
N ALA A 11 -12.81 -1.23 11.68
CA ALA A 11 -11.38 -1.40 11.40
C ALA A 11 -10.57 -0.12 11.59
N LEU A 12 -11.16 1.04 11.26
CA LEU A 12 -10.45 2.32 11.34
C LEU A 12 -10.43 2.88 12.77
N ASN A 13 -9.30 3.48 13.15
CA ASN A 13 -9.20 4.26 14.39
C ASN A 13 -10.26 5.38 14.40
N LYS A 14 -11.02 5.49 15.49
CA LYS A 14 -12.08 6.50 15.65
C LYS A 14 -11.59 7.95 15.47
N ALA A 15 -10.30 8.23 15.62
CA ALA A 15 -9.74 9.55 15.35
C ALA A 15 -9.92 9.96 13.87
N PHE A 16 -9.88 9.02 12.92
CA PHE A 16 -10.10 9.34 11.50
C PHE A 16 -11.52 9.85 11.21
N LEU A 17 -12.51 9.47 12.02
CA LEU A 17 -13.89 9.99 11.89
C LEU A 17 -14.00 11.48 12.25
N LYS A 18 -13.00 12.04 12.94
CA LYS A 18 -12.93 13.46 13.31
C LYS A 18 -12.22 14.31 12.26
N VAL A 19 -11.53 13.68 11.29
CA VAL A 19 -10.85 14.38 10.21
C VAL A 19 -11.90 14.72 9.15
N LYS A 20 -12.17 16.01 8.97
CA LYS A 20 -13.08 16.47 7.92
C LYS A 20 -12.38 16.28 6.56
N PRO A 21 -12.92 15.47 5.65
CA PRO A 21 -12.31 15.31 4.34
C PRO A 21 -12.48 16.61 3.54
N ASN A 22 -11.44 17.00 2.81
CA ASN A 22 -11.51 18.12 1.88
C ASN A 22 -12.18 17.64 0.57
N ARG A 23 -13.12 18.43 0.03
CA ARG A 23 -13.83 18.07 -1.20
C ARG A 23 -12.87 17.96 -2.39
N ASP A 24 -11.89 18.86 -2.49
CA ASP A 24 -10.94 18.87 -3.58
C ASP A 24 -10.03 17.63 -3.53
N GLU A 25 -9.65 17.19 -2.32
CA GLU A 25 -8.88 15.95 -2.13
C GLU A 25 -9.69 14.69 -2.47
N ILE A 26 -11.02 14.71 -2.25
CA ILE A 26 -11.92 13.63 -2.65
C ILE A 26 -12.03 13.57 -4.18
N GLU A 27 -12.27 14.70 -4.85
CA GLU A 27 -12.38 14.71 -6.32
C GLU A 27 -11.07 14.29 -6.98
N LYS A 28 -9.93 14.81 -6.49
CA LYS A 28 -8.60 14.38 -6.94
C LYS A 28 -8.37 12.88 -6.78
N PHE A 29 -8.78 12.31 -5.65
CA PHE A 29 -8.70 10.86 -5.42
C PHE A 29 -9.57 10.08 -6.41
N LYS A 30 -10.81 10.54 -6.64
CA LYS A 30 -11.72 9.89 -7.59
C LYS A 30 -11.13 9.90 -9.00
N ASP A 31 -10.65 11.04 -9.46
CA ASP A 31 -10.10 11.18 -10.81
C ASP A 31 -8.88 10.26 -11.01
N ASN A 32 -7.96 10.26 -10.05
CA ASN A 32 -6.79 9.37 -10.10
C ASN A 32 -7.16 7.90 -9.96
N LEU A 33 -8.20 7.56 -9.20
CA LEU A 33 -8.66 6.19 -9.03
C LEU A 33 -9.34 5.67 -10.30
N ILE A 34 -10.15 6.49 -10.96
CA ILE A 34 -10.75 6.17 -12.26
C ILE A 34 -9.64 5.89 -13.26
N ARG A 35 -8.66 6.79 -13.36
CA ARG A 35 -7.49 6.61 -14.23
C ARG A 35 -6.73 5.32 -13.94
N LEU A 36 -6.50 5.01 -12.66
CA LEU A 36 -5.86 3.74 -12.29
C LEU A 36 -6.64 2.54 -12.84
N PHE A 37 -7.97 2.54 -12.72
CA PHE A 37 -8.80 1.45 -13.25
C PHE A 37 -8.80 1.38 -14.77
N ASP A 38 -8.82 2.53 -15.45
CA ASP A 38 -8.76 2.58 -16.92
C ASP A 38 -7.42 2.06 -17.47
N ASP A 39 -6.33 2.24 -16.72
CA ASP A 39 -4.97 1.82 -17.11
C ASP A 39 -4.65 0.35 -16.77
N ILE A 40 -5.47 -0.34 -15.96
CA ILE A 40 -5.23 -1.75 -15.58
C ILE A 40 -5.38 -2.67 -16.79
N ASN A 41 -4.40 -3.56 -16.97
CA ASN A 41 -4.45 -4.62 -17.97
C ASN A 41 -3.92 -5.93 -17.40
N GLU A 42 -4.79 -6.89 -17.09
CA GLU A 42 -4.42 -8.16 -16.43
C GLU A 42 -3.39 -9.01 -17.19
N SER A 43 -3.24 -8.82 -18.51
CA SER A 43 -2.20 -9.53 -19.28
C SER A 43 -0.79 -9.05 -18.92
N GLU A 44 -0.65 -7.82 -18.45
CA GLU A 44 0.62 -7.17 -18.19
C GLU A 44 1.38 -7.76 -16.99
N SER A 45 2.64 -7.36 -16.87
CA SER A 45 3.54 -7.81 -15.82
C SER A 45 3.16 -7.28 -14.43
N GLU A 46 3.72 -7.89 -13.39
CA GLU A 46 3.63 -7.37 -12.03
C GLU A 46 4.27 -5.98 -11.91
N GLU A 47 5.41 -5.77 -12.57
CA GLU A 47 6.11 -4.48 -12.61
C GLU A 47 5.26 -3.37 -13.23
N PHE A 48 4.52 -3.68 -14.30
CA PHE A 48 3.59 -2.75 -14.92
C PHE A 48 2.54 -2.25 -13.92
N HIS A 49 1.84 -3.17 -13.25
CA HIS A 49 0.82 -2.82 -12.26
C HIS A 49 1.41 -2.12 -11.04
N LYS A 50 2.62 -2.49 -10.61
CA LYS A 50 3.34 -1.82 -9.53
C LYS A 50 3.60 -0.34 -9.86
N ASN A 51 3.96 -0.03 -11.11
CA ASN A 51 4.16 1.34 -11.55
C ASN A 51 2.85 2.14 -11.54
N LEU A 52 1.74 1.56 -12.01
CA LEU A 52 0.42 2.21 -11.92
C LEU A 52 0.03 2.56 -10.48
N VAL A 53 0.24 1.63 -9.54
CA VAL A 53 -0.01 1.86 -8.10
C VAL A 53 0.90 2.95 -7.53
N SER A 54 2.18 2.94 -7.89
CA SER A 54 3.15 3.97 -7.49
C SER A 54 2.71 5.37 -7.96
N ASP A 55 2.30 5.48 -9.22
CA ASP A 55 1.87 6.73 -9.82
C ASP A 55 0.54 7.21 -9.25
N PHE A 56 -0.40 6.30 -8.99
CA PHE A 56 -1.63 6.62 -8.26
C PHE A 56 -1.32 7.27 -6.91
N PHE A 57 -0.44 6.68 -6.10
CA PHE A 57 -0.10 7.23 -4.78
C PHE A 57 0.60 8.59 -4.87
N LYS A 58 1.61 8.71 -5.76
CA LYS A 58 2.33 9.98 -5.98
C LYS A 58 1.37 11.10 -6.36
N ASN A 59 0.52 10.84 -7.34
CA ASN A 59 -0.37 11.86 -7.92
C ASN A 59 -1.54 12.18 -7.01
N THR A 60 -1.93 11.27 -6.10
CA THR A 60 -3.07 11.49 -5.21
C THR A 60 -2.67 12.27 -3.96
N TYR A 61 -1.75 11.76 -3.13
CA TYR A 61 -1.48 12.37 -1.81
C TYR A 61 0.00 12.50 -1.43
N TYR A 62 0.90 11.74 -2.04
CA TYR A 62 2.25 11.59 -1.50
C TYR A 62 3.28 12.57 -2.06
N SER A 63 3.18 12.95 -3.35
CA SER A 63 4.08 13.92 -3.97
C SER A 63 3.76 15.36 -3.54
N PRO A 64 4.76 16.25 -3.38
CA PRO A 64 6.22 16.02 -3.49
C PRO A 64 6.90 15.64 -2.15
N HIS A 65 6.13 15.41 -1.09
CA HIS A 65 6.64 15.34 0.28
C HIS A 65 7.14 13.94 0.69
N HIS A 66 6.77 12.91 -0.06
CA HIS A 66 7.14 11.52 0.21
C HIS A 66 7.80 10.90 -1.01
N PHE A 67 8.77 10.03 -0.75
CA PHE A 67 9.45 9.26 -1.79
C PHE A 67 8.86 7.86 -1.88
N ILE A 68 8.48 7.46 -3.09
CA ILE A 68 7.89 6.15 -3.39
C ILE A 68 8.79 5.43 -4.38
N ASN A 69 9.40 4.31 -3.96
CA ASN A 69 10.26 3.49 -4.80
C ASN A 69 10.47 2.08 -4.19
N THR A 70 11.17 1.21 -4.89
CA THR A 70 11.73 -0.04 -4.35
C THR A 70 12.73 0.24 -3.22
N LYS A 71 12.90 -0.72 -2.31
CA LYS A 71 13.96 -0.70 -1.28
C LYS A 71 14.52 -2.08 -1.05
N GLY A 72 15.72 -2.34 -1.58
CA GLY A 72 16.32 -3.67 -1.50
C GLY A 72 15.46 -4.71 -2.23
N ARG A 73 14.89 -5.66 -1.49
CA ARG A 73 13.97 -6.68 -2.03
C ARG A 73 12.49 -6.33 -1.85
N ASN A 74 12.17 -5.19 -1.22
CA ASN A 74 10.79 -4.75 -1.10
C ASN A 74 10.34 -4.18 -2.45
N ASP A 75 9.18 -4.65 -2.93
CA ASP A 75 8.61 -4.21 -4.21
C ASP A 75 8.38 -2.70 -4.25
N LEU A 76 7.73 -2.17 -3.22
CA LEU A 76 7.46 -0.75 -3.11
C LEU A 76 7.41 -0.31 -1.64
N VAL A 77 8.01 0.84 -1.35
CA VAL A 77 7.90 1.50 -0.05
C VAL A 77 7.52 2.96 -0.23
N ILE A 78 6.86 3.52 0.78
CA ILE A 78 6.62 4.95 0.90
C ILE A 78 7.44 5.45 2.08
N HIS A 79 8.37 6.34 1.81
CA HIS A 79 9.17 7.00 2.82
C HIS A 79 8.44 8.21 3.43
N ASN A 80 8.66 8.48 4.71
CA ASN A 80 8.06 9.60 5.44
C ASN A 80 8.60 10.99 5.02
N GLY A 81 9.62 11.04 4.17
CA GLY A 81 10.17 12.25 3.59
C GLY A 81 10.41 12.12 2.08
N LYS A 82 10.88 13.23 1.49
CA LYS A 82 11.02 13.41 0.03
C LYS A 82 12.11 12.57 -0.65
N ASP A 83 12.90 11.82 0.11
CA ASP A 83 13.98 10.98 -0.41
C ASP A 83 14.17 9.69 0.39
N ALA A 84 14.97 8.79 -0.17
CA ALA A 84 15.25 7.45 0.39
C ALA A 84 16.01 7.44 1.72
N LYS A 85 16.50 8.60 2.21
CA LYS A 85 17.22 8.70 3.49
C LYS A 85 16.27 8.76 4.68
N SER A 86 15.03 9.19 4.45
CA SER A 86 14.00 9.21 5.47
C SER A 86 13.48 7.79 5.77
N SER A 87 12.87 7.62 6.94
CA SER A 87 12.32 6.33 7.38
C SER A 87 11.22 5.84 6.43
N VAL A 88 11.04 4.52 6.38
CA VAL A 88 9.92 3.91 5.66
C VAL A 88 8.67 4.03 6.54
N GLY A 89 7.59 4.57 5.99
CA GLY A 89 6.29 4.67 6.66
C GLY A 89 5.30 3.59 6.23
N VAL A 90 5.38 3.13 4.97
CA VAL A 90 4.51 2.10 4.39
C VAL A 90 5.34 1.12 3.56
N ILE A 91 5.04 -0.17 3.66
CA ILE A 91 5.58 -1.23 2.80
C ILE A 91 4.41 -1.80 2.01
N LEU A 92 4.59 -1.98 0.70
CA LEU A 92 3.63 -2.63 -0.16
C LEU A 92 4.30 -3.80 -0.88
N GLU A 93 3.60 -4.92 -0.90
CA GLU A 93 3.96 -6.10 -1.67
C GLU A 93 2.99 -6.22 -2.84
N ALA A 94 3.53 -6.36 -4.05
CA ALA A 94 2.74 -6.55 -5.26
C ALA A 94 2.80 -8.01 -5.69
N LYS A 95 1.72 -8.47 -6.34
CA LYS A 95 1.71 -9.74 -7.07
C LYS A 95 0.96 -9.55 -8.38
N LYS A 96 1.33 -10.31 -9.41
CA LYS A 96 0.59 -10.30 -10.68
C LYS A 96 -0.89 -10.64 -10.43
N PRO A 97 -1.86 -9.90 -11.03
CA PRO A 97 -3.29 -10.15 -10.82
C PRO A 97 -3.72 -11.60 -11.11
N THR A 98 -3.08 -12.25 -12.08
CA THR A 98 -3.39 -13.64 -12.45
C THR A 98 -2.76 -14.68 -11.51
N ASN A 99 -1.80 -14.31 -10.65
CA ASN A 99 -1.16 -15.20 -9.69
C ASN A 99 -1.92 -15.27 -8.36
N ASN A 100 -3.14 -15.79 -8.43
CA ASN A 100 -4.07 -15.90 -7.31
C ASN A 100 -3.59 -16.79 -6.16
N ALA A 101 -2.53 -17.58 -6.34
CA ALA A 101 -1.97 -18.43 -5.30
C ALA A 101 -1.08 -17.64 -4.32
N GLU A 102 -0.41 -16.58 -4.79
CA GLU A 102 0.48 -15.74 -3.97
C GLU A 102 -0.25 -14.61 -3.24
N MET A 103 -1.45 -14.25 -3.70
CA MET A 103 -2.29 -13.18 -3.16
C MET A 103 -3.01 -13.59 -1.86
N LEU A 104 -3.11 -12.64 -0.91
CA LEU A 104 -3.86 -12.80 0.33
C LEU A 104 -5.36 -13.06 0.07
N LYS A 105 -5.95 -14.03 0.78
CA LYS A 105 -7.40 -14.29 0.75
C LYS A 105 -7.98 -14.34 2.15
N VAL A 106 -9.27 -14.07 2.28
CA VAL A 106 -9.97 -14.04 3.59
C VAL A 106 -9.91 -15.39 4.30
N ASP A 107 -9.92 -16.48 3.53
CA ASP A 107 -9.86 -17.87 3.99
C ASP A 107 -8.45 -18.49 3.90
N ASN A 108 -7.48 -17.77 3.32
CA ASN A 108 -6.09 -18.19 3.27
C ASN A 108 -5.15 -16.99 3.43
N LEU A 109 -4.73 -16.76 4.68
CA LEU A 109 -3.76 -15.72 5.00
C LEU A 109 -2.31 -16.16 4.75
N ASN A 110 -2.04 -17.48 4.74
CA ASN A 110 -0.68 -18.00 4.64
C ASN A 110 -0.21 -18.04 3.18
N THR A 111 -0.08 -16.86 2.58
CA THR A 111 0.30 -16.67 1.18
C THR A 111 1.68 -16.03 1.11
N LYS A 112 2.33 -16.18 -0.05
CA LYS A 112 3.67 -15.65 -0.26
C LYS A 112 3.73 -14.13 -0.06
N ALA A 113 2.76 -13.38 -0.60
CA ALA A 113 2.73 -11.93 -0.41
C ALA A 113 2.66 -11.51 1.06
N LEU A 114 1.89 -12.22 1.91
CA LEU A 114 1.83 -11.91 3.34
C LEU A 114 3.13 -12.27 4.05
N GLN A 115 3.72 -13.42 3.75
CA GLN A 115 4.99 -13.84 4.35
C GLN A 115 6.13 -12.88 4.00
N GLU A 116 6.20 -12.42 2.75
CA GLU A 116 7.17 -11.41 2.30
C GLU A 116 6.92 -10.07 3.01
N LEU A 117 5.68 -9.60 3.05
CA LEU A 117 5.32 -8.37 3.75
C LEU A 117 5.68 -8.42 5.25
N LEU A 118 5.39 -9.54 5.93
CA LEU A 118 5.76 -9.76 7.33
C LEU A 118 7.28 -9.79 7.53
N LEU A 119 8.01 -10.47 6.65
CA LEU A 119 9.47 -10.51 6.69
C LEU A 119 10.06 -9.10 6.55
N TYR A 120 9.56 -8.31 5.60
CA TYR A 120 10.02 -6.94 5.37
C TYR A 120 9.65 -6.02 6.53
N PHE A 121 8.44 -6.14 7.06
CA PHE A 121 8.03 -5.42 8.26
C PHE A 121 8.94 -5.73 9.45
N LEU A 122 9.19 -7.00 9.76
CA LEU A 122 10.02 -7.40 10.89
C LEU A 122 11.46 -6.93 10.73
N ARG A 123 12.04 -7.02 9.52
CA ARG A 123 13.39 -6.51 9.25
C ARG A 123 13.50 -5.01 9.49
N ASP A 124 12.55 -4.23 8.98
CA ASP A 124 12.62 -2.77 9.06
C ASP A 124 12.28 -2.28 10.49
N ARG A 125 11.22 -2.83 11.10
CA ARG A 125 10.78 -2.49 12.46
C ARG A 125 11.74 -2.95 13.55
N ILE A 126 12.17 -4.21 13.52
CA ILE A 126 12.93 -4.83 14.62
C ILE A 126 14.43 -4.61 14.39
N SER A 127 14.97 -5.13 13.29
CA SER A 127 16.41 -5.04 13.01
C SER A 127 16.84 -3.61 12.65
N GLY A 128 16.04 -2.93 11.81
CA GLY A 128 16.23 -1.54 11.43
C GLY A 128 15.79 -0.53 12.49
N LYS A 129 15.15 -0.98 13.58
CA LYS A 129 14.62 -0.15 14.66
C LYS A 129 13.70 0.99 14.19
N ASN A 130 13.02 0.81 13.05
CA ASN A 130 12.15 1.84 12.49
C ASN A 130 10.81 1.87 13.22
N LEU A 131 10.65 2.83 14.14
CA LEU A 131 9.43 2.99 14.91
C LEU A 131 8.29 3.68 14.15
N GLU A 132 8.56 4.17 12.93
CA GLU A 132 7.66 5.02 12.15
C GLU A 132 6.89 4.27 11.05
N ILE A 133 7.13 2.96 10.89
CA ILE A 133 6.26 2.12 10.04
C ILE A 133 4.86 2.09 10.64
N LYS A 134 3.89 2.50 9.83
CA LYS A 134 2.47 2.49 10.18
C LYS A 134 1.91 1.09 9.95
N TYR A 135 1.08 0.63 10.88
CA TYR A 135 0.18 -0.50 10.71
C TYR A 135 -1.25 -0.02 10.97
N LEU A 136 -2.23 -0.61 10.29
CA LEU A 136 -3.65 -0.31 10.48
C LEU A 136 -4.23 -1.18 11.59
#